data_AF-A0AA37GNS3-F1
#
_entry.id   AF-A0AA37GNS3-F1
#
_cell.length_a   1.000
_cell.length_b   1.000
_cell.length_c   1.000
_cell.angle_alpha   90.00
_cell.angle_beta   90.00
_cell.angle_gamma   90.00
#
_symmetry.space_group_name_H-M   'P 1'
#
loop_
_entity.id
_entity.type
_entity.pdbx_description
1 polymer ?
#
loop_
_entity_poly.entity_id
_entity_poly.type
_entity_poly.pdbx_seq_one_letter_code
_entity_poly.pdbx_strand_id
1 'polypeptide(L)'
;MPLPKADTESPPVVETHPGPRSSGSVGTADKAARTSTAALLRNPLVGLTLDELVADADSFTESKGLQEHRDIFRKGAMTAQVINRPDGFESITALDEEEKAVLRREVTHRWSQPKSLYFLCALCAGSAIVQGMDQTAVNGAQEFYYETFDLQDSAMQGLVNGAPYLCSALVGCWSSPLLNKYTGRRGTIFISCFFSVVTGFWMAAADTWYNLLIARFVLGFAVGAKSSTTPVYSAESTPKTIRGALTMMWQLKYV
;
A
#
# COMPACT_ATOMS: atom_id res chain seq x y z
N MET A 1 32.11 28.15 12.19
CA MET A 1 30.99 27.35 11.63
C MET A 1 31.22 27.28 10.12
N PRO A 2 31.59 26.14 9.53
CA PRO A 2 31.86 26.06 8.09
C PRO A 2 30.55 25.91 7.31
N LEU A 3 30.49 26.56 6.15
CA LEU A 3 29.37 26.52 5.21
C LEU A 3 29.22 25.14 4.53
N PRO A 4 27.99 24.73 4.16
CA PRO A 4 27.75 23.45 3.50
C PRO A 4 28.31 23.42 2.07
N LYS A 5 28.98 22.32 1.71
CA LYS A 5 29.54 22.08 0.38
C LYS A 5 28.40 21.93 -0.65
N ALA A 6 28.51 22.67 -1.74
CA ALA A 6 27.66 22.51 -2.91
C ALA A 6 28.25 21.39 -3.79
N ASP A 7 27.49 20.33 -4.01
CA ASP A 7 27.86 19.24 -4.92
C ASP A 7 27.60 19.70 -6.36
N THR A 8 28.63 20.25 -7.01
CA THR A 8 28.64 20.48 -8.45
C THR A 8 28.94 19.17 -9.17
N GLU A 9 27.90 18.42 -9.51
CA GLU A 9 28.03 17.26 -10.41
C GLU A 9 28.17 17.77 -11.86
N SER A 10 29.28 17.44 -12.50
CA SER A 10 29.60 17.85 -13.87
C SER A 10 28.76 17.07 -14.89
N PRO A 11 28.35 17.68 -16.02
CA PRO A 11 27.56 16.98 -17.03
C PRO A 11 28.39 15.89 -17.74
N PRO A 12 27.79 14.75 -18.11
CA PRO A 12 28.52 13.64 -18.72
C PRO A 12 28.94 13.97 -20.16
N VAL A 13 30.19 13.64 -20.47
CA VAL A 13 30.81 13.75 -21.80
C VAL A 13 30.13 12.76 -22.76
N VAL A 14 29.61 13.26 -23.88
CA VAL A 14 29.03 12.45 -24.96
C VAL A 14 30.14 12.12 -25.95
N GLU A 15 30.68 10.90 -25.90
CA GLU A 15 31.52 10.36 -26.99
C GLU A 15 30.63 9.88 -28.14
N THR A 16 30.75 10.56 -29.29
CA THR A 16 30.05 10.19 -30.54
C THR A 16 30.94 9.31 -31.41
N HIS A 17 30.61 8.04 -31.57
CA HIS A 17 31.10 7.20 -32.67
C HIS A 17 30.01 7.02 -33.75
N PRO A 18 30.29 7.25 -35.04
CA PRO A 18 29.32 7.06 -36.11
C PRO A 18 29.35 5.62 -36.64
N GLY A 19 28.20 4.94 -36.63
CA GLY A 19 27.97 3.63 -37.26
C GLY A 19 26.66 3.63 -38.07
N PRO A 20 26.54 2.78 -39.12
CA PRO A 20 25.72 3.07 -40.29
C PRO A 20 24.23 2.82 -40.08
N ARG A 21 23.41 3.65 -40.74
CA ARG A 21 21.95 3.55 -40.81
C ARG A 21 21.53 2.24 -41.49
N SER A 22 20.68 1.46 -40.82
CA SER A 22 19.76 0.54 -41.49
C SER A 22 18.34 0.81 -40.98
N SER A 23 17.44 0.98 -41.95
CA SER A 23 16.00 1.15 -41.79
C SER A 23 15.35 -0.19 -41.47
N GLY A 24 14.66 -0.29 -40.34
CA GLY A 24 13.88 -1.47 -39.96
C GLY A 24 13.14 -1.23 -38.65
N SER A 25 11.90 -1.68 -38.56
CA SER A 25 10.96 -1.48 -37.45
C SER A 25 11.58 -1.71 -36.06
N VAL A 26 11.83 -0.63 -35.33
CA VAL A 26 12.39 -0.71 -33.97
C VAL A 26 11.25 -0.95 -32.99
N GLY A 27 11.13 -2.20 -32.53
CA GLY A 27 10.26 -2.57 -31.43
C GLY A 27 10.67 -1.86 -30.14
N THR A 28 9.69 -1.58 -29.29
CA THR A 28 9.80 -0.91 -27.98
C THR A 28 10.90 -1.48 -27.07
N ALA A 29 11.29 -2.75 -27.26
CA ALA A 29 12.36 -3.41 -26.52
C ALA A 29 13.77 -2.82 -26.76
N ASP A 30 14.06 -2.27 -27.95
CA ASP A 30 15.42 -1.83 -28.32
C ASP A 30 15.74 -0.41 -27.83
N LYS A 31 14.73 0.44 -27.57
CA LYS A 31 14.91 1.79 -27.02
C LYS A 31 15.13 1.80 -25.51
N ALA A 32 14.53 0.84 -24.80
CA ALA A 32 14.81 0.62 -23.38
C ALA A 32 16.31 0.36 -23.13
N ALA A 33 17.03 -0.19 -24.11
CA ALA A 33 18.47 -0.44 -24.03
C ALA A 33 19.36 0.83 -24.01
N ARG A 34 18.85 2.00 -24.44
CA ARG A 34 19.60 3.27 -24.42
C ARG A 34 19.38 4.10 -23.15
N THR A 35 18.37 3.76 -22.35
CA THR A 35 18.08 4.42 -21.08
C THR A 35 18.69 3.58 -19.97
N SER A 36 19.54 4.18 -19.13
CA SER A 36 20.16 3.48 -18.00
C SER A 36 19.09 2.71 -17.21
N THR A 37 19.37 1.46 -16.87
CA THR A 37 18.47 0.61 -16.07
C THR A 37 18.03 1.30 -14.77
N ALA A 38 18.90 2.14 -14.19
CA ALA A 38 18.60 2.96 -13.02
C ALA A 38 17.53 4.05 -13.30
N ALA A 39 17.53 4.62 -14.50
CA ALA A 39 16.53 5.62 -14.90
C ALA A 39 15.16 4.97 -15.17
N LEU A 40 15.13 3.78 -15.77
CA LEU A 40 13.91 2.99 -15.94
C LEU A 40 13.30 2.54 -14.60
N LEU A 41 14.14 2.18 -13.62
CA LEU A 41 13.71 1.88 -12.25
C LEU A 41 13.05 3.08 -11.57
N ARG A 42 13.53 4.30 -11.86
CA ARG A 42 13.02 5.54 -11.26
C ARG A 42 11.74 6.04 -11.95
N ASN A 43 11.61 5.84 -13.26
CA ASN A 43 10.37 6.03 -13.99
C ASN A 43 10.37 5.19 -15.29
N PRO A 44 9.47 4.20 -15.41
CA PRO A 44 9.43 3.29 -16.56
C PRO A 44 8.95 3.98 -17.85
N LEU A 45 8.36 5.17 -17.76
CA LEU A 45 7.90 5.95 -18.90
C LEU A 45 9.00 6.88 -19.47
N VAL A 46 10.19 6.88 -18.84
CA VAL A 46 11.33 7.67 -19.31
C VAL A 46 11.92 7.04 -20.57
N GLY A 47 11.96 7.82 -21.66
CA GLY A 47 12.50 7.39 -22.96
C GLY A 47 11.44 7.12 -24.04
N LEU A 48 10.16 7.06 -23.68
CA LEU A 48 9.05 7.00 -24.64
C LEU A 48 8.77 8.38 -25.25
N THR A 49 8.49 8.43 -26.55
CA THR A 49 7.98 9.65 -27.18
C THR A 49 6.55 9.93 -26.73
N LEU A 50 6.07 11.17 -26.91
CA LEU A 50 4.70 11.54 -26.55
C LEU A 50 3.67 10.67 -27.28
N ASP A 51 3.89 10.37 -28.55
CA ASP A 51 3.00 9.55 -29.37
C ASP A 51 3.00 8.08 -28.92
N GLU A 52 4.17 7.53 -28.58
CA GLU A 52 4.29 6.17 -28.02
C GLU A 52 3.57 6.06 -26.68
N LEU A 53 3.70 7.08 -25.82
CA LEU A 53 3.07 7.14 -24.50
C LEU A 53 1.54 7.22 -24.60
N VAL A 54 1.03 8.02 -25.54
CA VAL A 54 -0.42 8.14 -25.80
C VAL A 54 -0.97 6.86 -26.40
N ALA A 55 -0.25 6.23 -27.34
CA ALA A 55 -0.67 4.96 -27.93
C ALA A 55 -0.72 3.83 -26.89
N ASP A 56 0.24 3.80 -25.96
CA ASP A 56 0.25 2.83 -24.86
C ASP A 56 -0.92 3.06 -23.89
N ALA A 57 -1.19 4.32 -23.51
CA ALA A 57 -2.35 4.68 -22.69
C ALA A 57 -3.68 4.30 -23.37
N ASP A 58 -3.78 4.48 -24.69
CA ASP A 58 -4.95 4.12 -25.48
C ASP A 58 -5.18 2.60 -25.50
N SER A 59 -4.13 1.84 -25.82
CA SER A 59 -4.15 0.38 -25.79
C SER A 59 -4.57 -0.16 -24.42
N PHE A 60 -4.07 0.46 -23.34
CA PHE A 60 -4.46 0.13 -21.98
C PHE A 60 -5.97 0.35 -21.75
N THR A 61 -6.48 1.53 -22.12
CA THR A 61 -7.91 1.86 -21.93
C THR A 61 -8.82 0.94 -22.74
N GLU A 62 -8.41 0.51 -23.93
CA GLU A 62 -9.14 -0.44 -24.76
C GLU A 62 -9.16 -1.84 -24.13
N SER A 63 -7.99 -2.34 -23.70
CA SER A 63 -7.88 -3.67 -23.07
C SER A 63 -8.66 -3.78 -21.75
N LYS A 64 -8.90 -2.67 -21.07
CA LYS A 64 -9.62 -2.59 -19.79
C LYS A 64 -11.06 -2.11 -19.91
N GLY A 65 -11.51 -1.75 -21.12
CA GLY A 65 -12.86 -1.23 -21.35
C GLY A 65 -13.12 0.15 -20.73
N LEU A 66 -12.08 0.96 -20.52
CA LEU A 66 -12.12 2.30 -19.90
C LEU A 66 -12.09 3.44 -20.92
N GLN A 67 -12.66 3.20 -22.10
CA GLN A 67 -12.65 4.14 -23.24
C GLN A 67 -13.25 5.52 -22.87
N GLU A 68 -14.21 5.56 -21.95
CA GLU A 68 -14.86 6.79 -21.46
C GLU A 68 -13.90 7.74 -20.72
N HIS A 69 -12.77 7.24 -20.22
CA HIS A 69 -11.77 8.02 -19.48
C HIS A 69 -10.45 8.18 -20.24
N ARG A 70 -10.43 7.87 -21.54
CA ARG A 70 -9.23 7.85 -22.37
C ARG A 70 -8.40 9.13 -22.28
N ASP A 71 -9.03 10.30 -22.34
CA ASP A 71 -8.32 11.58 -22.27
C ASP A 71 -7.67 11.83 -20.91
N ILE A 72 -8.30 11.37 -19.83
CA ILE A 72 -7.73 11.43 -18.48
C ILE A 72 -6.50 10.53 -18.38
N PHE A 73 -6.57 9.31 -18.94
CA PHE A 73 -5.44 8.39 -18.95
C PHE A 73 -4.26 8.91 -19.77
N ARG A 74 -4.52 9.55 -20.93
CA ARG A 74 -3.49 10.19 -21.74
C ARG A 74 -2.79 11.32 -20.99
N LYS A 75 -3.56 12.27 -20.43
CA LYS A 75 -3.00 13.37 -19.63
C LYS A 75 -2.25 12.84 -18.41
N GLY A 76 -2.82 11.85 -17.71
CA GLY A 76 -2.19 11.19 -16.58
C GLY A 76 -0.86 10.52 -16.93
N ALA A 77 -0.77 9.87 -18.09
CA ALA A 77 0.48 9.28 -18.58
C ALA A 77 1.56 10.35 -18.83
N MET A 78 1.19 11.48 -19.44
CA MET A 78 2.08 12.62 -19.66
C MET A 78 2.58 13.21 -18.33
N THR A 79 1.67 13.43 -17.37
CA THR A 79 2.04 13.90 -16.03
C THR A 79 2.92 12.89 -15.29
N ALA A 80 2.64 11.59 -15.42
CA ALA A 80 3.44 10.53 -14.82
C ALA A 80 4.87 10.45 -15.39
N GLN A 81 5.05 10.77 -16.68
CA GLN A 81 6.37 10.83 -17.30
C GLN A 81 7.26 11.93 -16.67
N VAL A 82 6.66 13.06 -16.27
CA VAL A 82 7.39 14.22 -15.73
C VAL A 82 7.34 14.32 -14.19
N ILE A 83 6.71 13.36 -13.50
CA ILE A 83 6.44 13.43 -12.06
C ILE A 83 7.69 13.58 -11.17
N ASN A 84 8.85 13.15 -11.67
CA ASN A 84 10.13 13.22 -10.95
C ASN A 84 10.90 14.52 -11.21
N ARG A 85 10.41 15.39 -12.11
CA ARG A 85 10.99 16.71 -12.37
C ARG A 85 10.21 17.77 -11.56
N PRO A 86 10.88 18.60 -10.75
CA PRO A 86 10.21 19.74 -10.14
C PRO A 86 9.59 20.61 -11.23
N ASP A 87 8.31 20.92 -11.09
CA ASP A 87 7.50 21.72 -12.04
C ASP A 87 7.41 21.17 -13.47
N GLY A 88 7.76 19.89 -13.69
CA GLY A 88 7.73 19.27 -15.02
C GLY A 88 6.34 19.27 -15.67
N PHE A 89 5.27 19.32 -14.87
CA PHE A 89 3.90 19.40 -15.35
C PHE A 89 3.58 20.74 -16.05
N GLU A 90 4.34 21.81 -15.81
CA GLU A 90 4.15 23.10 -16.49
C GLU A 90 4.54 23.04 -17.97
N SER A 91 5.48 22.16 -18.32
CA SER A 91 5.96 21.96 -19.69
C SER A 91 4.99 21.18 -20.59
N ILE A 92 3.93 20.61 -20.03
CA ILE A 92 2.96 19.83 -20.79
C ILE A 92 1.93 20.79 -21.39
N THR A 93 1.94 20.90 -22.71
CA THR A 93 0.99 21.72 -23.49
C THR A 93 -0.42 21.14 -23.56
N ALA A 94 -0.57 19.83 -23.31
CA ALA A 94 -1.86 19.14 -23.33
C ALA A 94 -2.70 19.33 -22.06
N LEU A 95 -2.13 19.94 -21.01
CA LEU A 95 -2.83 20.28 -19.77
C LEU A 95 -3.34 21.72 -19.85
N ASP A 96 -4.61 21.93 -19.51
CA ASP A 96 -5.19 23.26 -19.41
C ASP A 96 -4.67 24.00 -18.15
N GLU A 97 -4.79 25.33 -18.12
CA GLU A 97 -4.34 26.12 -16.97
C GLU A 97 -5.13 25.82 -15.69
N GLU A 98 -6.39 25.42 -15.80
CA GLU A 98 -7.17 24.92 -14.66
C GLU A 98 -6.56 23.62 -14.10
N GLU A 99 -6.16 22.68 -14.96
CA GLU A 99 -5.55 21.41 -14.57
C GLU A 99 -4.16 21.63 -13.94
N LYS A 100 -3.36 22.52 -14.52
CA LYS A 100 -2.07 22.92 -13.95
C LYS A 100 -2.24 23.62 -12.59
N ALA A 101 -3.28 24.45 -12.42
CA ALA A 101 -3.57 25.09 -11.15
C ALA A 101 -3.91 24.05 -10.05
N VAL A 102 -4.64 22.98 -10.40
CA VAL A 102 -4.91 21.86 -9.48
C VAL A 102 -3.61 21.14 -9.09
N LEU A 103 -2.72 20.87 -10.05
CA LEU A 103 -1.42 20.23 -9.78
C LEU A 103 -0.52 21.11 -8.89
N ARG A 104 -0.46 22.42 -9.14
CA ARG A 104 0.23 23.38 -8.26
C ARG A 104 -0.36 23.37 -6.85
N ARG A 105 -1.70 23.28 -6.74
CA ARG A 105 -2.41 23.22 -5.46
C ARG A 105 -2.09 21.94 -4.68
N GLU A 106 -1.90 20.80 -5.35
CA GLU A 106 -1.52 19.54 -4.70
C GLU A 106 -0.13 19.63 -4.04
N VAL A 107 0.82 20.30 -4.70
CA VAL A 107 2.18 20.50 -4.18
C VAL A 107 2.21 21.48 -3.01
N THR A 108 1.46 22.59 -3.11
CA THR A 108 1.41 23.66 -2.10
C THR A 108 0.55 23.30 -0.89
N HIS A 109 -0.61 22.65 -1.11
CA HIS A 109 -1.54 22.21 -0.07
C HIS A 109 -1.63 20.68 0.01
N ARG A 110 -0.53 20.04 0.41
CA ARG A 110 -0.37 18.58 0.49
C ARG A 110 -1.46 17.86 1.30
N TRP A 111 -2.05 18.56 2.28
CA TRP A 111 -3.09 18.05 3.16
C TRP A 111 -4.52 18.27 2.62
N SER A 112 -4.73 19.03 1.54
CA SER A 112 -6.07 19.28 0.99
C SER A 112 -6.56 18.07 0.19
N GLN A 113 -7.02 17.02 0.88
CA GLN A 113 -7.43 15.74 0.30
C GLN A 113 -8.96 15.56 0.29
N PRO A 114 -9.52 14.72 -0.59
CA PRO A 114 -10.96 14.45 -0.61
C PRO A 114 -11.43 13.84 0.72
N LYS A 115 -12.67 14.16 1.12
CA LYS A 115 -13.28 13.66 2.38
C LYS A 115 -13.26 12.13 2.49
N SER A 116 -13.33 11.42 1.37
CA SER A 116 -13.24 9.97 1.29
C SER A 116 -11.88 9.44 1.76
N LEU A 117 -10.78 10.14 1.47
CA LEU A 117 -9.45 9.77 1.93
C LEU A 117 -9.35 9.93 3.45
N TYR A 118 -9.81 11.06 3.99
CA TYR A 118 -9.85 11.28 5.44
C TYR A 118 -10.68 10.25 6.18
N PHE A 119 -11.84 9.88 5.62
CA PHE A 119 -12.67 8.82 6.15
C PHE A 119 -11.92 7.47 6.18
N LEU A 120 -11.21 7.13 5.09
CA LEU A 120 -10.38 5.94 5.05
C LEU A 120 -9.23 5.99 6.06
N CYS A 121 -8.59 7.13 6.24
CA CYS A 121 -7.53 7.34 7.24
C CYS A 121 -8.06 7.10 8.66
N ALA A 122 -9.25 7.63 8.97
CA ALA A 122 -9.91 7.44 10.26
C ALA A 122 -10.30 5.97 10.49
N LEU A 123 -10.81 5.27 9.47
CA LEU A 123 -11.09 3.83 9.55
C LEU A 123 -9.82 2.99 9.74
N CYS A 124 -8.73 3.35 9.07
CA CYS A 124 -7.44 2.69 9.22
C CYS A 124 -6.89 2.90 10.64
N ALA A 125 -6.97 4.12 11.17
CA ALA A 125 -6.58 4.43 12.54
C ALA A 125 -7.45 3.67 13.56
N GLY A 126 -8.78 3.69 13.40
CA GLY A 126 -9.71 2.94 14.27
C GLY A 126 -9.41 1.44 14.26
N SER A 127 -9.10 0.86 13.09
CA SER A 127 -8.74 -0.55 12.97
C SER A 127 -7.44 -0.92 13.69
N ALA A 128 -6.51 0.04 13.79
CA ALA A 128 -5.25 -0.11 14.49
C ALA A 128 -5.44 0.01 16.02
N ILE A 129 -6.25 0.99 16.46
CA ILE A 129 -6.64 1.17 17.87
C ILE A 129 -7.37 -0.05 18.41
N VAL A 130 -8.40 -0.55 17.71
CA VAL A 130 -9.15 -1.75 18.12
C VAL A 130 -8.21 -2.96 18.25
N GLN A 131 -7.19 -3.06 17.40
CA GLN A 131 -6.20 -4.13 17.51
C GLN A 131 -5.27 -3.98 18.71
N GLY A 132 -4.87 -2.75 19.06
CA GLY A 132 -4.14 -2.50 20.30
C GLY A 132 -4.98 -2.83 21.54
N MET A 133 -6.25 -2.44 21.54
CA MET A 133 -7.19 -2.75 22.63
C MET A 133 -7.36 -4.25 22.86
N ASP A 134 -7.48 -5.06 21.79
CA ASP A 134 -7.58 -6.52 21.89
C ASP A 134 -6.35 -7.14 22.56
N GLN A 135 -5.14 -6.70 22.18
CA GLN A 135 -3.90 -7.16 22.81
C GLN A 135 -3.82 -6.76 24.28
N THR A 136 -4.18 -5.52 24.63
CA THR A 136 -4.17 -5.06 26.03
C THR A 136 -5.21 -5.79 26.88
N ALA A 137 -6.42 -6.00 26.36
CA ALA A 137 -7.47 -6.72 27.07
C ALA A 137 -7.06 -8.17 27.35
N VAL A 138 -6.48 -8.86 26.35
CA VAL A 138 -5.93 -10.21 26.52
C VAL A 138 -4.80 -10.22 27.54
N ASN A 139 -3.85 -9.28 27.44
CA ASN A 139 -2.73 -9.20 28.36
C ASN A 139 -3.18 -8.92 29.80
N GLY A 140 -4.24 -8.14 30.00
CA GLY A 140 -4.83 -7.93 31.33
C GLY A 140 -5.60 -9.16 31.82
N ALA A 141 -6.25 -9.88 30.92
CA ALA A 141 -7.08 -11.02 31.26
C ALA A 141 -6.28 -12.34 31.45
N GLN A 142 -5.05 -12.41 30.94
CA GLN A 142 -4.20 -13.62 31.03
C GLN A 142 -4.01 -14.10 32.48
N GLU A 143 -3.83 -13.18 33.42
CA GLU A 143 -3.60 -13.49 34.83
C GLU A 143 -4.84 -14.15 35.47
N PHE A 144 -6.04 -13.68 35.09
CA PHE A 144 -7.31 -14.26 35.55
C PHE A 144 -7.61 -15.63 34.93
N TYR A 145 -7.28 -15.84 33.66
CA TYR A 145 -7.55 -17.11 32.99
C TYR A 145 -6.64 -18.24 33.52
N TYR A 146 -5.40 -17.94 33.91
CA TYR A 146 -4.52 -18.96 34.49
C TYR A 146 -5.05 -19.49 35.81
N GLU A 147 -5.62 -18.61 36.64
CA GLU A 147 -6.24 -18.99 37.91
C GLU A 147 -7.58 -19.71 37.68
N THR A 148 -8.41 -19.23 36.76
CA THR A 148 -9.76 -19.79 36.49
C THR A 148 -9.70 -21.19 35.86
N PHE A 149 -8.70 -21.46 35.00
CA PHE A 149 -8.55 -22.74 34.30
C PHE A 149 -7.50 -23.67 34.93
N ASP A 150 -6.95 -23.33 36.10
CA ASP A 150 -5.89 -24.06 36.82
C ASP A 150 -4.71 -24.46 35.90
N LEU A 151 -4.30 -23.53 35.04
CA LEU A 151 -3.21 -23.74 34.08
C LEU A 151 -1.85 -23.53 34.77
N GLN A 152 -1.38 -24.51 35.55
CA GLN A 152 -0.10 -24.41 36.27
C GLN A 152 1.13 -24.72 35.40
N ASP A 153 0.93 -25.33 34.23
CA ASP A 153 2.02 -25.67 33.31
C ASP A 153 2.36 -24.49 32.39
N SER A 154 3.60 -23.99 32.51
CA SER A 154 4.16 -22.93 31.68
C SER A 154 4.06 -23.22 30.18
N ALA A 155 4.11 -24.49 29.77
CA ALA A 155 3.99 -24.87 28.37
C ALA A 155 2.57 -24.61 27.82
N MET A 156 1.54 -24.89 28.63
CA MET A 156 0.15 -24.66 28.22
C MET A 156 -0.21 -23.16 28.23
N GLN A 157 0.31 -22.40 29.20
CA GLN A 157 0.16 -20.94 29.20
C GLN A 157 0.77 -20.32 27.93
N GLY A 158 1.99 -20.72 27.59
CA GLY A 158 2.67 -20.28 26.37
C GLY A 158 1.92 -20.66 25.09
N LEU A 159 1.31 -21.85 25.06
CA LEU A 159 0.51 -22.31 23.92
C LEU A 159 -0.76 -21.45 23.74
N VAL A 160 -1.52 -21.19 24.80
CA VAL A 160 -2.76 -20.40 24.74
C VAL A 160 -2.48 -18.95 24.35
N ASN A 161 -1.41 -18.36 24.89
CA ASN A 161 -0.98 -17.00 24.52
C ASN A 161 -0.39 -16.93 23.10
N GLY A 162 0.36 -17.95 22.68
CA GLY A 162 0.99 -18.04 21.37
C GLY A 162 0.05 -18.43 20.24
N ALA A 163 -1.08 -19.10 20.53
CA ALA A 163 -2.00 -19.64 19.53
C ALA A 163 -2.52 -18.62 18.50
N PRO A 164 -2.94 -17.40 18.87
CA PRO A 164 -3.35 -16.39 17.89
C PRO A 164 -2.23 -16.02 16.92
N TYR A 165 -1.00 -15.88 17.41
CA TYR A 165 0.16 -15.53 16.60
C TYR A 165 0.58 -16.67 15.68
N LEU A 166 0.56 -17.90 16.18
CA LEU A 166 0.84 -19.10 15.40
C LEU A 166 -0.16 -19.26 14.26
N CYS A 167 -1.46 -19.11 14.55
CA CYS A 167 -2.50 -19.14 13.53
C CYS A 167 -2.37 -17.99 12.53
N SER A 168 -2.08 -16.78 13.01
CA SER A 168 -1.85 -15.61 12.15
C SER A 168 -0.73 -15.87 11.15
N ALA A 169 0.40 -16.42 11.61
CA ALA A 169 1.57 -16.67 10.77
C ALA A 169 1.35 -17.81 9.77
N LEU A 170 0.77 -18.93 10.22
CA LEU A 170 0.62 -20.14 9.40
C LEU A 170 -0.58 -20.08 8.45
N VAL A 171 -1.71 -19.55 8.92
CA VAL A 171 -2.99 -19.62 8.21
C VAL A 171 -3.46 -18.23 7.78
N GLY A 172 -3.38 -17.23 8.67
CA GLY A 172 -3.82 -15.86 8.40
C GLY A 172 -3.06 -15.21 7.23
N CYS A 173 -1.73 -15.28 7.25
CA CYS A 173 -0.87 -14.68 6.20
C CYS A 173 -1.08 -15.34 4.83
N TRP A 174 -1.23 -16.66 4.77
CA TRP A 174 -1.38 -17.40 3.51
C TRP A 174 -2.80 -17.34 2.93
N SER A 175 -3.81 -17.17 3.78
CA SER A 175 -5.20 -17.01 3.34
C SER A 175 -5.49 -15.59 2.84
N SER A 176 -4.71 -14.59 3.27
CA SER A 176 -4.90 -13.17 2.91
C SER A 176 -4.95 -12.89 1.39
N PRO A 177 -4.05 -13.44 0.54
CA PRO A 177 -4.09 -13.22 -0.91
C PRO A 177 -5.31 -13.87 -1.58
N LEU A 178 -5.72 -15.04 -1.07
CA LEU A 178 -6.90 -15.76 -1.56
C LEU A 178 -8.17 -14.96 -1.24
N LEU A 179 -8.36 -14.56 0.01
CA LEU A 179 -9.51 -13.73 0.42
C LEU A 179 -9.57 -12.42 -0.36
N ASN A 180 -8.44 -11.72 -0.51
CA ASN A 180 -8.40 -10.47 -1.27
C ASN A 180 -8.76 -10.64 -2.75
N LYS A 181 -8.49 -11.80 -3.36
CA LYS A 181 -8.88 -12.08 -4.75
C LYS A 181 -10.39 -12.29 -4.90
N TYR A 182 -11.05 -12.90 -3.91
CA TYR A 182 -12.48 -13.23 -3.99
C TYR A 182 -13.41 -12.12 -3.51
N THR A 183 -13.05 -11.39 -2.45
CA THR A 183 -13.94 -10.39 -1.81
C THR A 183 -13.44 -8.95 -1.93
N GLY A 184 -12.26 -8.75 -2.52
CA GLY A 184 -11.59 -7.46 -2.59
C GLY A 184 -11.05 -6.99 -1.23
N ARG A 185 -10.17 -5.98 -1.23
CA ARG A 185 -9.52 -5.48 0.00
C ARG A 185 -10.51 -4.99 1.07
N ARG A 186 -11.58 -4.30 0.64
CA ARG A 186 -12.62 -3.79 1.55
C ARG A 186 -13.45 -4.93 2.18
N GLY A 187 -13.80 -5.94 1.38
CA GLY A 187 -14.57 -7.09 1.85
C GLY A 187 -13.79 -7.94 2.86
N THR A 188 -12.51 -8.20 2.60
CA THR A 188 -11.64 -8.94 3.53
C THR A 188 -11.55 -8.25 4.90
N ILE A 189 -11.42 -6.93 4.94
CA ILE A 189 -11.35 -6.18 6.21
C ILE A 189 -12.66 -6.31 6.99
N PHE A 190 -13.81 -6.15 6.32
CA PHE A 190 -15.12 -6.23 6.95
C PHE A 190 -15.40 -7.63 7.53
N ILE A 191 -15.16 -8.68 6.73
CA ILE A 191 -15.34 -10.08 7.14
C ILE A 191 -14.42 -10.40 8.32
N SER A 192 -13.16 -9.99 8.27
CA SER A 192 -12.21 -10.21 9.36
C SER A 192 -12.68 -9.51 10.64
N CYS A 193 -13.20 -8.29 10.55
CA CYS A 193 -13.73 -7.55 11.69
C CYS A 193 -14.94 -8.27 12.31
N PHE A 194 -15.84 -8.79 11.47
CA PHE A 194 -16.99 -9.60 11.93
C PHE A 194 -16.54 -10.85 12.70
N PHE A 195 -15.59 -11.61 12.14
CA PHE A 195 -15.02 -12.77 12.84
C PHE A 195 -14.34 -12.40 14.16
N SER A 196 -13.64 -11.26 14.23
CA SER A 196 -13.05 -10.77 15.49
C SER A 196 -14.10 -10.51 16.55
N VAL A 197 -15.23 -9.89 16.20
CA VAL A 197 -16.33 -9.64 17.15
C VAL A 197 -16.96 -10.94 17.64
N VAL A 198 -17.31 -11.85 16.71
CA VAL A 198 -17.91 -13.15 17.05
C VAL A 198 -16.99 -13.95 17.96
N THR A 199 -15.70 -13.95 17.64
CA THR A 199 -14.71 -14.68 18.43
C THR A 199 -14.48 -14.04 19.80
N GLY A 200 -14.58 -12.72 19.91
CA GLY A 200 -14.57 -12.00 21.18
C GLY A 200 -15.68 -12.47 22.12
N PHE A 201 -16.92 -12.56 21.61
CA PHE A 201 -18.03 -13.09 22.39
C PHE A 201 -17.86 -14.57 22.73
N TRP A 202 -17.29 -15.36 21.82
CA TRP A 202 -17.00 -16.77 22.09
C TRP A 202 -15.97 -16.92 23.21
N MET A 203 -14.90 -16.14 23.22
CA MET A 203 -13.92 -16.16 24.31
C MET A 203 -14.55 -15.78 25.66
N ALA A 204 -15.49 -14.83 25.67
CA ALA A 204 -16.20 -14.44 26.89
C ALA A 204 -17.13 -15.53 27.45
N ALA A 205 -17.65 -16.41 26.59
CA ALA A 205 -18.52 -17.53 26.95
C ALA A 205 -17.77 -18.88 27.05
N ALA A 206 -16.44 -18.87 27.08
CA ALA A 206 -15.65 -20.10 27.11
C ALA A 206 -15.54 -20.66 28.54
N ASP A 207 -16.14 -21.83 28.76
CA ASP A 207 -16.11 -22.52 30.06
C ASP A 207 -14.93 -23.49 30.24
N THR A 208 -14.10 -23.68 29.21
CA THR A 208 -12.98 -24.63 29.24
C THR A 208 -11.79 -24.10 28.47
N TRP A 209 -10.57 -24.44 28.92
CA TRP A 209 -9.33 -23.99 28.28
C TRP A 209 -9.21 -24.41 26.80
N TYR A 210 -9.75 -25.57 26.42
CA TYR A 210 -9.79 -26.02 25.02
C TYR A 210 -10.66 -25.11 24.14
N ASN A 211 -11.84 -24.70 24.64
CA ASN A 211 -12.73 -23.77 23.94
C ASN A 211 -12.08 -22.39 23.82
N LEU A 212 -11.39 -21.93 24.87
CA LEU A 212 -10.61 -20.71 24.82
C LEU A 212 -9.51 -20.80 23.76
N LEU A 213 -8.73 -21.89 23.72
CA LEU A 213 -7.67 -22.10 22.73
C LEU A 213 -8.21 -22.04 21.29
N ILE A 214 -9.32 -22.72 21.01
CA ILE A 214 -9.94 -22.74 19.68
C ILE A 214 -10.43 -21.34 19.30
N ALA A 215 -11.13 -20.65 20.21
CA ALA A 215 -11.56 -19.27 19.97
C ALA A 215 -10.34 -18.38 19.69
N ARG A 216 -9.28 -18.47 20.48
CA ARG A 216 -8.03 -17.72 20.24
C ARG A 216 -7.35 -18.05 18.92
N PHE A 217 -7.42 -19.29 18.46
CA PHE A 217 -6.91 -19.70 17.16
C PHE A 217 -7.72 -19.06 16.02
N VAL A 218 -9.05 -19.07 16.11
CA VAL A 218 -9.93 -18.42 15.12
C VAL A 218 -9.74 -16.89 15.12
N LEU A 219 -9.52 -16.29 16.29
CA LEU A 219 -9.20 -14.87 16.41
C LEU A 219 -7.91 -14.54 15.66
N GLY A 220 -6.87 -15.39 15.83
CA GLY A 220 -5.60 -15.27 15.11
C GLY A 220 -5.76 -15.27 13.60
N PHE A 221 -6.63 -16.11 13.05
CA PHE A 221 -6.93 -16.10 11.62
C PHE A 221 -7.49 -14.75 11.15
N ALA A 222 -8.50 -14.23 11.84
CA ALA A 222 -9.12 -12.95 11.52
C ALA A 222 -8.14 -11.77 11.65
N VAL A 223 -7.37 -11.76 12.74
CA VAL A 223 -6.35 -10.75 13.03
C VAL A 223 -5.23 -10.77 11.98
N GLY A 224 -4.75 -11.96 11.61
CA GLY A 224 -3.75 -12.15 10.57
C GLY A 224 -4.21 -11.59 9.22
N ALA A 225 -5.39 -11.98 8.76
CA ALA A 225 -5.95 -11.51 7.49
C ALA A 225 -6.19 -9.99 7.43
N LYS A 226 -6.68 -9.41 8.53
CA LYS A 226 -6.85 -7.95 8.66
C LYS A 226 -5.51 -7.21 8.65
N SER A 227 -4.52 -7.72 9.39
CA SER A 227 -3.24 -7.02 9.61
C SER A 227 -2.35 -6.96 8.37
N SER A 228 -2.43 -7.97 7.50
CA SER A 228 -1.73 -7.99 6.21
C SER A 228 -2.39 -7.09 5.17
N THR A 229 -3.72 -6.98 5.20
CA THR A 229 -4.50 -6.28 4.16
C THR A 229 -4.63 -4.77 4.42
N THR A 230 -4.80 -4.36 5.68
CA THR A 230 -5.08 -2.97 6.04
C THR A 230 -3.96 -1.97 5.70
N PRO A 231 -2.68 -2.20 6.05
CA PRO A 231 -1.61 -1.26 5.72
C PRO A 231 -1.38 -1.18 4.20
N VAL A 232 -1.56 -2.28 3.48
CA VAL A 232 -1.42 -2.29 2.01
C VAL A 232 -2.58 -1.56 1.35
N TYR A 233 -3.81 -1.76 1.82
CA TYR A 233 -4.98 -1.03 1.32
C TYR A 233 -4.85 0.48 1.56
N SER A 234 -4.36 0.86 2.75
CA SER A 234 -4.04 2.24 3.11
C SER A 234 -2.96 2.82 2.19
N ALA A 235 -1.87 2.08 1.95
CA ALA A 235 -0.77 2.51 1.07
C ALA A 235 -1.19 2.68 -0.40
N GLU A 236 -2.11 1.85 -0.89
CA GLU A 236 -2.64 1.94 -2.27
C GLU A 236 -3.62 3.09 -2.46
N SER A 237 -4.39 3.43 -1.42
CA SER A 237 -5.41 4.48 -1.51
C SER A 237 -4.86 5.89 -1.26
N THR A 238 -3.62 6.00 -0.77
CA THR A 238 -3.04 7.26 -0.29
C THR A 238 -2.13 7.90 -1.32
N PRO A 239 -2.22 9.23 -1.54
CA PRO A 239 -1.35 9.92 -2.49
C PRO A 239 0.12 9.83 -2.08
N LYS A 240 1.00 9.83 -3.09
CA LYS A 240 2.44 9.58 -2.95
C LYS A 240 3.11 10.47 -1.88
N THR A 241 2.64 11.71 -1.73
CA THR A 241 3.17 12.73 -0.81
C THR A 241 2.94 12.42 0.67
N ILE A 242 1.81 11.81 1.03
CA ILE A 242 1.42 11.53 2.42
C ILE A 242 1.36 10.04 2.75
N ARG A 243 1.64 9.16 1.77
CA ARG A 243 1.65 7.70 1.93
C ARG A 243 2.51 7.25 3.12
N GLY A 244 3.70 7.82 3.27
CA GLY A 244 4.61 7.51 4.37
C GLY A 244 4.02 7.84 5.75
N ALA A 245 3.46 9.04 5.90
CA ALA A 245 2.80 9.46 7.14
C ALA A 245 1.63 8.53 7.50
N LEU A 246 0.84 8.10 6.52
CA LEU A 246 -0.30 7.23 6.75
C LEU A 246 0.10 5.79 7.08
N THR A 247 1.14 5.26 6.42
CA THR A 247 1.71 3.96 6.79
C THR A 247 2.31 3.97 8.19
N MET A 248 2.88 5.09 8.63
CA MET A 248 3.40 5.24 10.00
C MET A 248 2.28 5.31 11.03
N MET A 249 1.12 5.88 10.69
CA MET A 249 -0.04 5.89 11.58
C MET A 249 -0.53 4.47 11.95
N TRP A 250 -0.33 3.48 11.08
CA TRP A 250 -0.59 2.07 11.41
C TRP A 250 0.36 1.53 12.50
N GLN A 251 1.63 1.95 12.50
CA GLN A 251 2.62 1.50 13.48
C GLN A 251 2.42 2.14 14.85
N LEU A 252 1.82 3.33 14.90
CA LEU A 252 1.57 4.04 16.16
C LEU A 252 0.59 3.30 17.10
N LYS A 253 -0.08 2.24 16.63
CA LYS A 253 -0.94 1.39 17.46
C LYS A 253 -0.23 0.69 18.63
N TYR A 254 1.09 0.58 18.57
CA TYR A 254 1.91 -0.10 19.58
C TYR A 254 2.47 0.86 20.65
N VAL A 255 2.12 2.15 20.58
CA VAL A 255 2.43 3.17 21.59
C VAL A 255 1.18 3.40 22.42
#